data_AF-A0A0F4L0T5-F1
#
_entry.id   AF-A0A0F4L0T5-F1
#
_cell.length_a   1.000
_cell.length_b   1.000
_cell.length_c   1.000
_cell.angle_alpha   90.00
_cell.angle_beta   90.00
_cell.angle_gamma   90.00
#
_symmetry.space_group_name_H-M   'P 1'
#
loop_
_entity.id
_entity.type
_entity.pdbx_description
1 polymer ?
#
loop_
_entity_poly.entity_id
_entity_poly.type
_entity_poly.pdbx_seq_one_letter_code
_entity_poly.pdbx_strand_id
1 'polypeptide(L)' 'MRVLQLGFKTQSGKKRSLSLKYIDQNLDAATVLQQMQAIAAAKLFVKNNEEIYFEPVSAKYVETKEVPLF' A
#
# COMPACT_ATOMS: atom_id res chain seq x y z
N MET A 1 -0.61 -15.53 -7.11
CA MET A 1 0.17 -14.98 -5.97
C MET A 1 -0.67 -13.95 -5.22
N ARG A 2 -0.65 -13.93 -3.87
CA ARG A 2 -1.33 -12.90 -3.06
C ARG A 2 -0.40 -11.71 -2.82
N VAL A 3 -0.91 -10.50 -3.00
CA VAL A 3 -0.17 -9.23 -2.86
C VAL A 3 -0.99 -8.31 -1.97
N LEU A 4 -0.37 -7.73 -0.94
CA LEU A 4 -1.04 -6.68 -0.15
C LEU A 4 -0.83 -5.35 -0.86
N GLN A 5 -1.92 -4.78 -1.36
CA GLN A 5 -1.93 -3.47 -1.98
C GLN A 5 -2.44 -2.45 -0.97
N LEU A 6 -1.55 -1.53 -0.61
CA LEU A 6 -1.81 -0.41 0.29
C LEU A 6 -2.00 0.85 -0.55
N GLY A 7 -3.19 1.44 -0.49
CA GLY A 7 -3.53 2.70 -1.14
C GLY A 7 -3.20 3.88 -0.24
N PHE A 8 -2.48 4.85 -0.81
CA PHE A 8 -2.13 6.11 -0.18
C PHE A 8 -2.55 7.29 -1.06
N LYS A 9 -2.74 8.45 -0.44
CA LYS A 9 -2.88 9.74 -1.10
C LYS A 9 -1.58 10.50 -0.92
N THR A 10 -1.11 11.15 -1.98
CA THR A 10 0.01 12.09 -1.90
C THR A 10 -0.47 13.45 -1.39
N GLN A 11 0.46 14.33 -1.02
CA GLN A 11 0.13 15.69 -0.56
C GLN A 11 -0.62 16.52 -1.63
N SER A 12 -0.38 16.30 -2.94
CA SER A 12 -1.14 16.93 -4.04
C SER A 12 -2.50 16.27 -4.32
N GLY A 13 -2.88 15.25 -3.54
CA GLY A 13 -4.14 14.54 -3.68
C GLY A 13 -4.13 13.40 -4.69
N LYS A 14 -2.98 13.07 -5.30
CA LYS A 14 -2.87 11.93 -6.23
C LYS A 14 -2.92 10.62 -5.47
N LYS A 15 -3.60 9.63 -6.03
CA LYS A 15 -3.63 8.27 -5.45
C LYS A 15 -2.37 7.51 -5.84
N ARG A 16 -1.74 6.87 -4.87
CA ARG A 16 -0.60 5.97 -5.02
C ARG A 16 -0.92 4.65 -4.39
N SER A 17 -0.37 3.57 -4.94
CA SER A 17 -0.49 2.25 -4.35
C SER A 17 0.90 1.68 -4.13
N LEU A 18 1.09 1.06 -2.97
CA LEU A 18 2.26 0.29 -2.60
C LEU A 18 1.84 -1.18 -2.59
N SER A 19 2.43 -1.99 -3.47
CA SER A 19 2.13 -3.40 -3.59
C SER A 19 3.26 -4.22 -2.98
N LEU A 20 2.97 -4.90 -1.88
CA LEU A 20 3.92 -5.76 -1.18
C LEU A 20 3.68 -7.22 -1.57
N LYS A 21 4.70 -7.83 -2.18
CA LYS A 21 4.75 -9.25 -2.54
C LYS A 21 5.33 -10.03 -1.36
N TYR A 22 4.92 -11.29 -1.16
CA TYR A 22 5.40 -12.17 -0.07
C TYR A 22 5.07 -11.69 1.36
N ILE A 23 3.86 -11.18 1.53
CA ILE A 23 3.34 -10.74 2.82
C ILE A 23 2.58 -11.87 3.51
N ASP A 24 2.58 -11.83 4.84
CA ASP A 24 1.77 -12.75 5.63
C ASP A 24 0.29 -12.56 5.29
N GLN A 25 -0.44 -13.67 5.17
CA GLN A 25 -1.83 -13.66 4.75
C GLN A 25 -2.80 -13.43 5.90
N ASN A 26 -2.28 -13.42 7.14
CA ASN A 26 -3.04 -13.22 8.36
C ASN A 26 -2.84 -11.82 8.97
N LEU A 27 -2.56 -10.80 8.14
CA LEU A 27 -2.42 -9.43 8.66
C LEU A 27 -3.80 -8.86 8.96
N ASP A 28 -4.00 -8.45 10.21
CA ASP A 28 -5.23 -7.81 10.65
C ASP A 28 -5.34 -6.38 10.11
N ALA A 29 -6.55 -5.95 9.77
CA ALA A 29 -6.83 -4.63 9.23
C ALA A 29 -6.34 -3.51 10.17
N ALA A 30 -6.46 -3.69 11.49
CA ALA A 30 -5.97 -2.74 12.48
C ALA A 30 -4.43 -2.61 12.42
N THR A 31 -3.73 -3.74 12.32
CA THR A 31 -2.27 -3.77 12.23
C THR A 31 -1.81 -3.13 10.93
N VAL A 32 -2.44 -3.46 9.80
CA VAL A 32 -2.10 -2.88 8.50
C VAL A 32 -2.31 -1.36 8.51
N LEU A 33 -3.43 -0.88 9.06
CA LEU A 33 -3.71 0.55 9.18
C LEU A 33 -2.67 1.27 10.04
N GLN A 34 -2.31 0.70 11.20
CA GLN A 34 -1.30 1.27 12.09
C GLN A 34 0.06 1.36 11.38
N GLN A 35 0.46 0.32 10.65
CA GLN A 35 1.71 0.34 9.87
C GLN A 35 1.65 1.35 8.73
N MET A 36 0.53 1.48 8.04
CA MET A 36 0.35 2.50 7.00
C MET A 36 0.44 3.92 7.58
N GLN A 37 -0.13 4.16 8.76
CA GLN A 37 0.01 5.43 9.47
C GLN A 37 1.46 5.70 9.88
N ALA A 38 2.19 4.67 10.36
CA ALA A 38 3.60 4.79 10.68
C ALA A 38 4.45 5.14 9.44
N ILE A 39 4.16 4.54 8.28
CA ILE A 39 4.82 4.86 7.00
C ILE A 39 4.57 6.33 6.62
N ALA A 40 3.33 6.81 6.77
CA ALA A 40 2.99 8.20 6.50
C ALA A 40 3.67 9.16 7.47
N ALA A 41 3.65 8.85 8.77
CA ALA A 41 4.28 9.65 9.81
C ALA A 41 5.82 9.69 9.67
N ALA A 42 6.43 8.62 9.16
CA ALA A 42 7.86 8.55 8.95
C ALA A 42 8.35 9.46 7.81
N LYS A 43 7.45 9.90 6.91
CA LYS A 43 7.76 10.80 5.79
C LYS A 43 8.98 10.38 4.96
N LEU A 44 9.23 9.07 4.91
CA LEU A 44 10.41 8.48 4.29
C LEU A 44 10.38 8.56 2.75
N PHE A 45 9.19 8.73 2.19
CA PHE A 45 8.96 8.67 0.76
C PHE A 45 8.51 10.03 0.25
N VAL A 46 9.50 10.86 -0.09
CA VAL A 46 9.33 12.16 -0.72
C VAL A 46 9.82 12.08 -2.16
N LYS A 47 9.00 12.51 -3.11
CA LYS A 47 9.39 12.62 -4.51
C LYS A 47 9.01 14.00 -5.02
N ASN A 48 9.97 14.71 -5.60
CA ASN A 48 9.79 16.08 -6.10
C ASN A 48 9.22 17.03 -5.02
N ASN A 49 9.78 16.98 -3.79
CA ASN A 49 9.29 17.74 -2.63
C ASN A 49 7.85 17.41 -2.18
N GLU A 50 7.27 16.32 -2.67
CA GLU A 50 5.91 15.90 -2.29
C GLU A 50 5.92 14.56 -1.57
N GLU A 51 5.26 14.49 -0.42
CA GLU A 51 5.07 13.24 0.32
C GLU A 51 4.17 12.30 -0.48
N ILE A 52 4.71 11.15 -0.86
CA ILE A 52 4.05 10.18 -1.75
C ILE A 52 3.04 9.33 -0.95
N TYR A 53 3.35 9.04 0.30
CA TYR A 53 2.53 8.27 1.22
C TYR A 53 2.05 9.18 2.35
N PHE A 54 1.24 10.19 2.03
CA PHE A 54 0.79 11.19 3.00
C PHE A 54 -0.41 10.71 3.82
N GLU A 55 -1.44 10.16 3.18
CA GLU A 55 -2.65 9.70 3.86
C GLU A 55 -2.96 8.24 3.47
N PRO A 56 -3.11 7.31 4.42
CA PRO A 56 -3.54 5.96 4.11
C PRO A 56 -5.03 5.94 3.79
N VAL A 57 -5.39 5.42 2.61
CA VAL A 57 -6.78 5.47 2.09
C VAL A 57 -7.42 4.10 2.01
N SER A 58 -6.63 3.05 1.76
CA SER A 58 -7.15 1.69 1.67
C SER A 58 -6.07 0.64 1.83
N ALA A 59 -6.46 -0.56 2.24
CA ALA A 59 -5.62 -1.76 2.18
C ALA A 59 -6.46 -2.90 1.62
N LYS A 60 -5.91 -3.65 0.66
CA LYS A 60 -6.60 -4.81 0.08
C LYS A 60 -5.62 -5.90 -0.33
N TYR A 61 -6.07 -7.13 -0.21
CA TYR A 61 -5.38 -8.28 -0.79
C TYR A 61 -5.77 -8.43 -2.26
N VAL A 62 -4.78 -8.51 -3.13
CA VAL A 62 -4.93 -8.75 -4.56
C VAL A 62 -4.37 -10.13 -4.87
N GLU A 63 -5.22 -11.03 -5.34
CA GLU A 63 -4.81 -12.34 -5.83
C GLU A 63 -4.67 -12.29 -7.35
N THR A 64 -3.45 -12.42 -7.85
CA THR A 64 -3.23 -12.62 -9.29
C THR A 64 -3.33 -14.11 -9.59
N LYS A 65 -4.33 -14.51 -10.38
CA LYS A 65 -4.45 -15.84 -10.97
C LYS A 65 -3.98 -15.75 -12.42
N GLU A 66 -2.89 -16.43 -12.73
CA GLU A 66 -2.44 -16.61 -14.11
C GLU A 66 -3.26 -17.76 -14.70
N VAL A 67 -4.07 -17.44 -15.71
CA VAL A 67 -4.80 -18.44 -16.50
C VAL A 67 -4.02 -18.59 -17.80
N PRO A 68 -3.15 -19.61 -17.94
CA PRO A 68 -2.45 -19.86 -19.19
C PRO A 68 -3.50 -20.21 -20.26
N LEU A 69 -3.42 -19.50 -21.38
CA LEU A 69 -4.23 -19.76 -22.57
C LEU A 69 -3.51 -20.67 -23.57
N PHE A 70 -2.22 -20.95 -23.31
CA PHE A 70 -1.33 -21.83 -24.06
C PHE A 70 -0.26 -22.38 -23.12
#